data_AF-A0A6D0IIC6-F1
#
_entry.id   AF-A0A6D0IIC6-F1
#
_cell.length_a   1.000
_cell.length_b   1.000
_cell.length_c   1.000
_cell.angle_alpha   90.00
_cell.angle_beta   90.00
_cell.angle_gamma   90.00
#
_symmetry.space_group_name_H-M   'P 1'
#
loop_
_entity.id
_entity.type
_entity.pdbx_description
1 polymer ?
#
loop_
_entity_poly.entity_id
_entity_poly.type
_entity_poly.pdbx_seq_one_letter_code
_entity_poly.pdbx_strand_id
1 'polypeptide(L)'
;CEWRDYLAELNEQGQAYAQFVASTAECCGEGGIKAWDYVRMGFLSRMGVLNNWLSEEESLWIQSRIHLRALRYYRNWRQYFAGYTFGRQYWQSPEDDHLQLLREFLARKEYDDSGNDMFYQLFASDDAYYPTLSWQPLAYYSACPETLKDMSDL
;
A
#
# COMPACT_ATOMS: atom_id res chain seq x y z
N CYS A 1 -28.36 -8.89 0.94
CA CYS A 1 -27.30 -8.44 1.87
C CYS A 1 -26.64 -7.27 1.18
N GLU A 2 -26.26 -6.23 1.92
CA GLU A 2 -25.77 -4.96 1.36
C GLU A 2 -24.66 -5.16 0.31
N TRP A 3 -23.77 -6.14 0.51
CA TRP A 3 -22.73 -6.52 -0.45
C TRP A 3 -23.27 -6.99 -1.81
N ARG A 4 -24.30 -7.83 -1.83
CA ARG A 4 -24.90 -8.33 -3.07
C ARG A 4 -25.61 -7.22 -3.82
N ASP A 5 -26.24 -6.31 -3.09
CA ASP A 5 -26.99 -5.19 -3.65
C ASP A 5 -26.00 -4.17 -4.26
N TYR A 6 -24.86 -3.90 -3.59
CA TYR A 6 -23.73 -3.14 -4.15
C TYR A 6 -23.17 -3.76 -5.43
N LEU A 7 -22.91 -5.08 -5.44
CA LEU A 7 -22.41 -5.75 -6.65
C LEU A 7 -23.38 -5.65 -7.84
N ALA A 8 -24.69 -5.60 -7.59
CA ALA A 8 -25.71 -5.50 -8.62
C ALA A 8 -25.75 -4.11 -9.29
N GLU A 9 -25.22 -3.08 -8.65
CA GLU A 9 -25.10 -1.73 -9.20
C GLU A 9 -23.86 -1.55 -10.10
N LEU A 10 -22.87 -2.46 -10.00
CA LEU A 10 -21.62 -2.37 -10.75
C LEU A 10 -21.74 -3.02 -12.14
N ASN A 11 -21.05 -2.43 -13.11
CA ASN A 11 -20.78 -3.08 -14.39
C ASN A 11 -19.84 -4.29 -14.21
N GLU A 12 -19.66 -5.11 -15.25
CA GLU A 12 -18.88 -6.35 -15.13
C GLU A 12 -17.42 -6.13 -14.70
N GLN A 13 -16.84 -4.99 -15.10
CA GLN A 13 -15.50 -4.57 -14.70
C GLN A 13 -15.45 -4.22 -13.21
N GLY A 14 -16.39 -3.41 -12.72
CA GLY A 14 -16.53 -3.07 -11.31
C GLY A 14 -16.77 -4.30 -10.44
N GLN A 15 -17.54 -5.28 -10.93
CA GLN A 15 -17.72 -6.56 -10.25
C GLN A 15 -16.41 -7.34 -10.12
N ALA A 16 -15.56 -7.35 -11.16
CA ALA A 16 -14.25 -8.00 -11.12
C ALA A 16 -13.33 -7.35 -10.06
N TYR A 17 -13.28 -6.02 -10.01
CA TYR A 17 -12.54 -5.30 -8.98
C TYR A 17 -13.10 -5.53 -7.57
N ALA A 18 -14.42 -5.49 -7.40
CA ALA A 18 -15.07 -5.71 -6.11
C ALA A 18 -14.81 -7.14 -5.60
N GLN A 19 -14.84 -8.15 -6.48
CA GLN A 19 -14.48 -9.52 -6.15
C GLN A 19 -13.00 -9.64 -5.76
N PHE A 20 -12.10 -8.97 -6.49
CA PHE A 20 -10.68 -8.95 -6.14
C PHE A 20 -10.44 -8.36 -4.74
N VAL A 21 -11.02 -7.19 -4.44
CA VAL A 21 -10.92 -6.54 -3.12
C VAL A 21 -11.49 -7.42 -2.02
N ALA A 22 -12.68 -8.00 -2.22
CA ALA A 22 -13.28 -8.90 -1.24
C ALA A 22 -12.40 -10.13 -0.98
N SER A 23 -11.79 -10.69 -2.02
CA SER A 23 -10.97 -11.89 -1.95
C SER A 23 -9.55 -11.67 -1.39
N THR A 24 -9.16 -10.42 -1.14
CA THR A 24 -7.85 -10.03 -0.57
C THR A 24 -7.99 -9.29 0.78
N ALA A 25 -9.22 -8.98 1.20
CA ALA A 25 -9.49 -8.21 2.41
C ALA A 25 -8.89 -8.81 3.70
N GLU A 26 -8.96 -10.13 3.86
CA GLU A 26 -8.41 -10.82 5.05
C GLU A 26 -6.88 -10.66 5.16
N CYS A 27 -6.18 -10.61 4.03
CA CYS A 27 -4.74 -10.45 3.97
C CYS A 27 -4.30 -9.00 4.20
N CYS A 28 -5.11 -8.02 3.79
CA CYS A 28 -4.74 -6.61 3.79
C CYS A 28 -5.05 -5.86 5.10
N GLY A 29 -5.77 -6.47 6.04
CA GLY A 29 -6.26 -5.75 7.22
C GLY A 29 -7.24 -4.63 6.87
N GLU A 30 -7.57 -3.79 7.86
CA GLU A 30 -8.58 -2.72 7.72
C GLU A 30 -8.18 -1.63 6.71
N GLY A 31 -6.88 -1.49 6.45
CA GLY A 31 -6.36 -0.56 5.46
C GLY A 31 -6.64 -0.96 4.02
N GLY A 32 -6.94 -2.23 3.74
CA GLY A 32 -7.06 -2.72 2.37
C GLY A 32 -5.81 -2.38 1.55
N ILE A 33 -6.04 -1.83 0.36
CA ILE A 33 -4.96 -1.47 -0.58
C ILE A 33 -4.29 -0.11 -0.35
N LYS A 34 -4.61 0.62 0.74
CA LYS A 34 -4.04 1.95 1.03
C LYS A 34 -2.51 1.96 1.14
N ALA A 35 -1.90 0.83 1.51
CA ALA A 35 -0.46 0.69 1.59
C ALA A 35 0.25 0.96 0.25
N TRP A 36 -0.42 0.75 -0.88
CA TRP A 36 0.08 1.18 -2.19
C TRP A 36 0.33 2.70 -2.24
N ASP A 37 -0.62 3.49 -1.74
CA ASP A 37 -0.49 4.94 -1.69
C ASP A 37 0.61 5.36 -0.71
N TYR A 38 0.68 4.72 0.45
CA TYR A 38 1.71 4.98 1.46
C TYR A 38 3.13 4.75 0.95
N VAL A 39 3.37 3.63 0.25
CA VAL A 39 4.67 3.34 -0.36
C VAL A 39 5.00 4.36 -1.45
N ARG A 40 4.03 4.73 -2.31
CA ARG A 40 4.25 5.75 -3.35
C ARG A 40 4.56 7.12 -2.74
N MET A 41 3.84 7.53 -1.70
CA MET A 41 4.12 8.78 -0.99
C MET A 41 5.53 8.77 -0.38
N GLY A 42 5.94 7.66 0.24
CA GLY A 42 7.29 7.50 0.79
C GLY A 42 8.37 7.58 -0.29
N PHE A 43 8.16 6.89 -1.41
CA PHE A 43 9.05 6.96 -2.57
C PHE A 43 9.18 8.38 -3.11
N LEU A 44 8.05 9.06 -3.38
CA LEU A 44 8.03 10.43 -3.88
C LEU A 44 8.69 11.40 -2.90
N SER A 45 8.51 11.21 -1.59
CA SER A 45 9.17 12.04 -0.57
C SER A 45 10.69 11.89 -0.61
N ARG A 46 11.21 10.70 -0.88
CA ARG A 46 12.67 10.48 -1.06
C ARG A 46 13.17 11.02 -2.39
N MET A 47 12.38 10.87 -3.46
CA MET A 47 12.69 11.49 -4.75
C MET A 47 12.70 13.02 -4.66
N GLY A 48 11.81 13.61 -3.87
CA GLY A 48 11.79 15.05 -3.59
C GLY A 48 13.10 15.54 -2.98
N VAL A 49 13.69 14.77 -2.05
CA VAL A 49 15.01 15.08 -1.49
C VAL A 49 16.10 15.01 -2.55
N LEU A 50 16.14 13.92 -3.34
CA LEU A 50 17.14 13.75 -4.40
C LEU A 50 17.09 14.84 -5.47
N ASN A 51 15.91 15.43 -5.70
CA ASN A 51 15.71 16.53 -6.64
C ASN A 51 15.79 17.92 -5.99
N ASN A 52 16.15 18.02 -4.71
CA ASN A 52 16.17 19.27 -3.93
C ASN A 52 14.81 20.01 -3.88
N TRP A 53 13.70 19.28 -3.99
CA TRP A 53 12.34 19.81 -3.80
C TRP A 53 11.87 19.73 -2.36
N LEU A 54 12.44 18.80 -1.59
CA LEU A 54 12.23 18.65 -0.16
C LEU A 54 13.60 18.59 0.53
N SER A 55 13.66 19.11 1.75
CA SER A 55 14.74 18.84 2.68
C SER A 55 14.60 17.42 3.27
N GLU A 56 15.70 16.91 3.84
CA GLU A 56 15.67 15.64 4.58
C GLU A 56 14.71 15.68 5.77
N GLU A 57 14.60 16.83 6.45
CA GLU A 57 13.70 17.04 7.59
C GLU A 57 12.23 16.93 7.17
N GLU A 58 11.86 17.58 6.07
CA GLU A 58 10.52 17.50 5.48
C GLU A 58 10.17 16.07 5.05
N SER A 59 11.09 15.39 4.37
CA SER A 59 10.89 14.01 3.96
C SER A 59 10.74 13.07 5.15
N LEU A 60 11.54 13.26 6.21
CA LEU A 60 11.46 12.47 7.44
C LEU A 60 10.13 12.69 8.18
N TRP A 61 9.66 13.94 8.23
CA TRP A 61 8.35 14.26 8.81
C TRP A 61 7.21 13.62 8.01
N ILE A 62 7.21 13.73 6.67
CA ILE A 62 6.19 13.08 5.83
C ILE A 62 6.21 11.56 6.03
N GLN A 63 7.38 10.93 6.00
CA GLN A 63 7.52 9.49 6.24
C GLN A 63 7.03 9.08 7.64
N SER A 64 7.23 9.92 8.65
CA SER A 64 6.69 9.72 9.99
C SER A 64 5.16 9.71 10.02
N ARG A 65 4.50 10.62 9.27
CA ARG A 65 3.03 10.65 9.14
C ARG A 65 2.51 9.41 8.41
N ILE A 66 3.21 8.98 7.35
CA ILE A 66 2.89 7.74 6.63
C ILE A 66 2.99 6.54 7.56
N HIS A 67 4.06 6.43 8.35
CA HIS A 67 4.25 5.35 9.32
C HIS A 67 3.12 5.28 10.35
N LEU A 68 2.74 6.43 10.93
CA LEU A 68 1.63 6.50 11.89
C LEU A 68 0.29 6.06 11.26
N ARG A 69 0.01 6.47 10.02
CA ARG A 69 -1.17 6.00 9.28
C ARG A 69 -1.09 4.50 9.00
N ALA A 70 0.07 3.98 8.63
CA ALA A 70 0.26 2.55 8.40
C ALA A 70 0.00 1.75 9.68
N LEU A 71 0.56 2.15 10.83
CA LEU A 71 0.32 1.52 12.13
C LEU A 71 -1.16 1.51 12.55
N ARG A 72 -1.93 2.53 12.15
CA ARG A 72 -3.37 2.59 12.43
C ARG A 72 -4.16 1.50 11.70
N TYR A 73 -3.81 1.20 10.45
CA TYR A 73 -4.62 0.37 9.57
C TYR A 73 -4.12 -1.07 9.40
N TYR A 74 -2.84 -1.31 9.70
CA TYR A 74 -2.19 -2.60 9.53
C TYR A 74 -1.56 -3.06 10.85
N ARG A 75 -1.65 -4.35 11.14
CA ARG A 75 -1.20 -4.91 12.43
C ARG A 75 0.23 -5.45 12.41
N ASN A 76 0.80 -5.64 11.22
CA ASN A 76 2.14 -6.16 11.03
C ASN A 76 2.60 -5.90 9.59
N TRP A 77 3.90 -6.10 9.35
CA TRP A 77 4.51 -5.97 8.02
C TRP A 77 3.83 -6.84 6.96
N ARG A 78 3.33 -8.04 7.30
CA ARG A 78 2.67 -8.92 6.32
C ARG A 78 1.38 -8.30 5.77
N GLN A 79 0.55 -7.71 6.63
CA GLN A 79 -0.67 -7.03 6.19
C GLN A 79 -0.36 -5.78 5.36
N TYR A 80 0.59 -4.97 5.82
CA TYR A 80 1.04 -3.77 5.09
C TYR A 80 1.57 -4.13 3.70
N PHE A 81 2.38 -5.18 3.62
CA PHE A 81 2.95 -5.66 2.38
C PHE A 81 1.90 -6.23 1.43
N ALA A 82 0.98 -7.05 1.94
CA ALA A 82 -0.15 -7.55 1.16
C ALA A 82 -0.98 -6.39 0.59
N GLY A 83 -1.29 -5.37 1.40
CA GLY A 83 -2.00 -4.18 0.96
C GLY A 83 -1.26 -3.41 -0.14
N TYR A 84 0.07 -3.30 -0.04
CA TYR A 84 0.90 -2.70 -1.08
C TYR A 84 0.83 -3.50 -2.39
N THR A 85 1.01 -4.82 -2.32
CA THR A 85 1.06 -5.69 -3.50
C THR A 85 -0.28 -5.73 -4.22
N PHE A 86 -1.37 -6.01 -3.50
CA PHE A 86 -2.68 -6.09 -4.12
C PHE A 86 -3.15 -4.72 -4.60
N GLY A 87 -2.74 -3.65 -3.93
CA GLY A 87 -2.95 -2.28 -4.43
C GLY A 87 -2.19 -2.03 -5.73
N ARG A 88 -0.91 -2.43 -5.81
CA ARG A 88 -0.14 -2.31 -7.04
C ARG A 88 -0.80 -3.06 -8.20
N GLN A 89 -1.19 -4.32 -7.96
CA GLN A 89 -1.90 -5.12 -8.96
C GLN A 89 -3.22 -4.46 -9.38
N TYR A 90 -4.00 -3.97 -8.43
CA TYR A 90 -5.24 -3.22 -8.72
C TYR A 90 -4.98 -2.02 -9.64
N TRP A 91 -3.90 -1.27 -9.42
CA TRP A 91 -3.59 -0.08 -10.21
C TRP A 91 -2.86 -0.37 -11.53
N GLN A 92 -2.26 -1.56 -11.69
CA GLN A 92 -1.57 -1.99 -12.91
C GLN A 92 -2.44 -2.87 -13.81
N SER A 93 -3.69 -3.13 -13.41
CA SER A 93 -4.59 -3.93 -14.22
C SER A 93 -4.84 -3.28 -15.59
N PRO A 94 -5.01 -4.09 -16.65
CA PRO A 94 -5.21 -3.56 -17.99
C PRO A 94 -6.44 -2.65 -18.06
N GLU A 95 -6.28 -1.49 -18.71
CA GLU A 95 -7.36 -0.51 -18.92
C GLU A 95 -8.30 -0.90 -20.08
N ASP A 96 -7.89 -1.84 -20.94
CA ASP A 96 -8.68 -2.25 -22.10
C ASP A 96 -10.00 -2.93 -21.70
N ASP A 97 -11.03 -2.78 -22.54
CA ASP A 97 -12.37 -3.42 -22.43
C ASP A 97 -12.33 -4.97 -22.47
N HIS A 98 -11.16 -5.58 -22.42
CA HIS A 98 -10.94 -7.02 -22.38
C HIS A 98 -11.16 -7.57 -20.96
N LEU A 99 -12.43 -7.68 -20.57
CA LEU A 99 -12.88 -8.20 -19.27
C LEU A 99 -12.25 -9.54 -18.87
N GLN A 100 -12.03 -10.45 -19.81
CA GLN A 100 -11.40 -11.74 -19.54
C GLN A 100 -9.94 -11.57 -19.08
N LEU A 101 -9.17 -10.70 -19.76
CA LEU A 101 -7.79 -10.40 -19.38
C LEU A 101 -7.72 -9.73 -18.01
N LEU A 102 -8.64 -8.81 -17.71
CA LEU A 102 -8.74 -8.20 -16.39
C LEU A 102 -8.97 -9.25 -15.30
N ARG A 103 -9.95 -10.15 -15.50
CA ARG A 103 -10.27 -11.21 -14.53
C ARG A 103 -9.10 -12.13 -14.32
N GLU A 104 -8.42 -12.56 -15.39
CA GLU A 104 -7.22 -13.38 -15.30
C GLU A 104 -6.08 -12.66 -14.57
N PHE A 105 -5.86 -11.38 -14.90
CA PHE A 105 -4.82 -10.56 -14.27
C PHE A 105 -5.05 -10.42 -12.76
N LEU A 106 -6.27 -10.09 -12.34
CA LEU A 106 -6.62 -9.96 -10.92
C LEU A 106 -6.64 -11.33 -10.20
N ALA A 107 -7.04 -12.41 -10.88
CA ALA A 107 -7.11 -13.75 -10.31
C ALA A 107 -5.73 -14.35 -9.97
N ARG A 108 -4.67 -13.93 -10.66
CA ARG A 108 -3.30 -14.37 -10.36
C ARG A 108 -2.94 -14.11 -8.90
N LYS A 109 -3.39 -12.98 -8.33
CA LYS A 109 -2.99 -12.54 -6.98
C LYS A 109 -1.48 -12.66 -6.75
N GLU A 110 -0.72 -12.48 -7.82
CA GLU A 110 0.72 -12.67 -7.84
C GLU A 110 1.39 -11.33 -7.53
N TYR A 111 2.55 -11.42 -6.90
CA TYR A 111 3.48 -10.30 -6.93
C TYR A 111 4.06 -10.22 -8.35
N ASP A 112 4.32 -9.02 -8.86
CA ASP A 112 5.18 -8.88 -10.04
C ASP A 112 6.63 -9.27 -9.67
N ASP A 113 7.54 -9.39 -10.64
CA ASP A 113 8.93 -9.84 -10.35
C ASP A 113 9.59 -9.04 -9.22
N SER A 114 9.37 -7.72 -9.18
CA SER A 114 9.86 -6.85 -8.11
C SER A 114 9.17 -7.10 -6.77
N GLY A 115 7.84 -7.32 -6.77
CA GLY A 115 7.11 -7.68 -5.57
C GLY A 115 7.45 -9.08 -5.05
N ASN A 116 7.75 -10.03 -5.95
CA ASN A 116 8.18 -11.39 -5.61
C ASN A 116 9.57 -11.33 -4.98
N ASP A 117 10.52 -10.67 -5.62
CA ASP A 117 11.88 -10.50 -5.08
C ASP A 117 11.82 -9.84 -3.70
N MET A 118 11.01 -8.80 -3.54
CA MET A 118 10.75 -8.20 -2.25
C MET A 118 10.10 -9.22 -1.29
N PHE A 119 9.01 -9.91 -1.65
CA PHE A 119 8.41 -10.93 -0.78
C PHE A 119 9.43 -11.99 -0.32
N TYR A 120 10.30 -12.45 -1.23
CA TYR A 120 11.35 -13.42 -0.91
C TYR A 120 12.42 -12.83 0.01
N GLN A 121 12.93 -11.64 -0.29
CA GLN A 121 13.92 -10.94 0.55
C GLN A 121 13.35 -10.53 1.91
N LEU A 122 12.03 -10.30 1.97
CA LEU A 122 11.34 -9.83 3.16
C LEU A 122 10.82 -10.99 4.02
N PHE A 123 10.38 -12.11 3.47
CA PHE A 123 9.59 -13.08 4.24
C PHE A 123 9.97 -14.54 4.01
N ALA A 124 10.92 -14.86 3.13
CA ALA A 124 11.25 -16.26 2.83
C ALA A 124 12.15 -16.94 3.87
N SER A 125 12.70 -16.21 4.84
CA SER A 125 13.40 -16.79 5.98
C SER A 125 13.12 -16.01 7.27
N ASP A 126 13.21 -16.69 8.41
CA ASP A 126 13.12 -16.06 9.72
C ASP A 126 14.28 -15.09 10.01
N ASP A 127 15.39 -15.21 9.25
CA ASP A 127 16.56 -14.32 9.29
C ASP A 127 16.43 -13.11 8.34
N ALA A 128 15.30 -12.97 7.62
CA ALA A 128 15.09 -11.84 6.74
C ALA A 128 15.06 -10.51 7.53
N TYR A 129 15.63 -9.44 6.96
CA TYR A 129 15.84 -8.17 7.66
C TYR A 129 14.52 -7.53 8.15
N TYR A 130 13.47 -7.53 7.33
CA TYR A 130 12.26 -6.80 7.64
C TYR A 130 11.36 -7.45 8.70
N PRO A 131 11.24 -8.78 8.80
CA PRO A 131 10.63 -9.46 9.92
C PRO A 131 11.31 -9.17 11.25
N THR A 132 12.61 -8.84 11.23
CA THR A 132 13.34 -8.41 12.44
C THR A 132 12.99 -6.98 12.85
N LEU A 133 12.45 -6.15 11.94
CA LEU A 133 12.01 -4.80 12.25
C LEU A 133 10.70 -4.84 13.03
N SER A 134 10.68 -4.21 14.20
CA SER A 134 9.48 -4.14 15.01
C SER A 134 8.38 -3.32 14.34
N TRP A 135 7.18 -3.89 14.22
CA TRP A 135 5.97 -3.16 13.82
C TRP A 135 5.41 -2.40 15.02
N GLN A 136 6.02 -1.27 15.35
CA GLN A 136 5.63 -0.45 16.50
C GLN A 136 5.88 1.04 16.24
N PRO A 137 5.26 1.94 17.04
CA PRO A 137 5.60 3.35 17.02
C PRO A 137 7.09 3.58 17.27
N LEU A 138 7.64 4.61 16.63
CA LEU A 138 9.01 5.04 16.92
C LEU A 138 9.05 5.71 18.30
N ALA A 139 10.20 5.64 18.97
CA ALA A 139 10.41 6.33 20.25
C ALA A 139 10.30 7.86 20.12
N TYR A 140 10.57 8.38 18.92
CA TYR A 140 10.49 9.79 18.60
C TYR A 140 10.01 9.97 17.15
N TYR A 141 9.14 10.95 16.94
CA TYR A 141 8.72 11.43 15.63
C TYR A 141 9.15 12.89 15.50
N SER A 142 9.64 13.28 14.32
CA SER A 142 10.04 14.67 14.08
C SER A 142 8.85 15.63 14.23
N ALA A 143 9.14 16.84 14.71
CA ALA A 143 8.18 17.93 14.71
C ALA A 143 7.82 18.33 13.26
N CYS A 144 6.65 18.96 13.07
CA CYS A 144 6.26 19.48 11.77
C CYS A 144 7.19 20.65 11.38
N PRO A 145 7.89 20.57 10.24
CA PRO A 145 8.69 21.68 9.75
C PRO A 145 7.80 22.88 9.42
N GLU A 146 8.28 24.10 9.67
CA GLU A 146 7.49 25.31 9.42
C GLU A 146 7.08 25.47 7.94
N THR A 147 7.90 24.97 7.02
CA THR A 147 7.60 24.95 5.58
C THR A 147 6.41 24.07 5.23
N LEU A 148 6.02 23.14 6.12
CA LEU A 148 4.90 22.21 5.95
C LEU A 148 3.78 22.43 6.98
N LYS A 149 3.79 23.53 7.73
CA LYS A 149 2.81 23.79 8.79
C LYS A 149 1.35 23.79 8.30
N ASP A 150 1.12 24.24 7.08
CA ASP A 150 -0.20 24.29 6.45
C ASP A 150 -0.66 22.91 5.93
N MET A 151 0.22 21.90 6.05
CA MET A 151 -0.02 20.52 5.66
C MET A 151 -0.22 19.58 6.87
N SER A 152 -0.46 20.12 8.07
CA SER A 152 -0.49 19.37 9.33
C SER A 152 -1.56 18.27 9.44
N ASP A 153 -2.57 18.31 8.57
CA ASP A 153 -3.67 17.34 8.54
C ASP A 153 -3.34 16.05 7.76
N LEU A 154 -2.16 15.98 7.13
CA LEU A 154 -1.56 14.72 6.67
C LEU A 154 -1.22 13.82 7.85
#